data_AF-A0A3M2GZG2-F1
#
_entry.id   AF-A0A3M2GZG2-F1
#
_cell.length_a   1.000
_cell.length_b   1.000
_cell.length_c   1.000
_cell.angle_alpha   90.00
_cell.angle_beta   90.00
_cell.angle_gamma   90.00
#
_symmetry.space_group_name_H-M   'P 1'
#
loop_
_entity.id
_entity.type
_entity.pdbx_description
1 polymer ?
#
loop_
_entity_poly.entity_id
_entity_poly.type
_entity_poly.pdbx_seq_one_letter_code
_entity_poly.pdbx_strand_id
1 'polypeptide(L)'
;MSVRHQVRSYVERLFEKLKEPAGEYTIYNIYSPVYVQRENLPVNQIDIEEFEIVDIKVDFTNQESIKNFLDKTTRETLEREVKGFYLLALLLDKDGEYILSSENPMAEELREGLVRLIESLKEE
;
A
#
# COMPACT_ATOMS: atom_id res chain seq x y z
N MET A 1 -0.58 -2.74 -24.20
CA MET A 1 -1.31 -2.62 -22.91
C MET A 1 -1.27 -1.16 -22.47
N SER A 2 -2.37 -0.61 -21.96
CA SER A 2 -2.41 0.76 -21.43
C SER A 2 -1.82 0.81 -20.01
N VAL A 3 -1.20 1.93 -19.63
CA VAL A 3 -0.62 2.19 -18.28
C VAL A 3 -1.62 1.84 -17.18
N ARG A 4 -2.91 2.20 -17.35
CA ARG A 4 -3.97 1.85 -16.40
C ARG A 4 -4.12 0.35 -16.18
N HIS A 5 -3.98 -0.47 -17.23
CA HIS A 5 -4.06 -1.92 -17.10
C HIS A 5 -2.84 -2.47 -16.34
N GLN A 6 -1.65 -1.89 -16.54
CA GLN A 6 -0.45 -2.29 -15.81
C GLN A 6 -0.57 -1.97 -14.32
N VAL A 7 -0.99 -0.74 -13.98
CA VAL A 7 -1.23 -0.34 -12.59
C VAL A 7 -2.34 -1.18 -11.97
N ARG A 8 -3.42 -1.45 -12.70
CA ARG A 8 -4.49 -2.33 -12.22
C ARG A 8 -3.96 -3.71 -11.84
N SER A 9 -3.24 -4.36 -12.76
CA SER A 9 -2.66 -5.68 -12.50
C SER A 9 -1.63 -5.63 -11.37
N TYR A 10 -0.92 -4.54 -11.18
CA TYR A 10 0.01 -4.36 -10.06
C TYR A 10 -0.74 -4.31 -8.72
N VAL A 11 -1.77 -3.47 -8.62
CA VAL A 11 -2.61 -3.36 -7.41
C VAL A 11 -3.25 -4.71 -7.08
N GLU A 12 -3.77 -5.43 -8.07
CA GLU A 12 -4.34 -6.77 -7.88
C GLU A 12 -3.31 -7.76 -7.32
N ARG A 13 -2.08 -7.78 -7.85
CA ARG A 13 -1.00 -8.64 -7.32
C ARG A 13 -0.65 -8.31 -5.87
N LEU A 14 -0.64 -7.04 -5.48
CA LEU A 14 -0.41 -6.65 -4.09
C LEU A 14 -1.58 -7.10 -3.21
N PHE A 15 -2.82 -6.85 -3.64
CA PHE A 15 -4.00 -7.22 -2.87
C PHE A 15 -4.13 -8.73 -2.68
N GLU A 16 -3.74 -9.55 -3.67
CA GLU A 16 -3.77 -11.01 -3.56
C GLU A 16 -2.90 -11.58 -2.42
N LYS A 17 -1.86 -10.85 -2.00
CA LYS A 17 -1.01 -11.25 -0.86
C LYS A 17 -1.65 -10.88 0.50
N LEU A 18 -2.70 -10.07 0.49
CA LEU A 18 -3.46 -9.67 1.68
C LEU A 18 -4.73 -10.51 1.87
N LYS A 19 -4.76 -11.73 1.34
CA LYS A 19 -5.93 -12.62 1.45
C LYS A 19 -6.17 -13.01 2.92
N GLU A 20 -7.14 -12.34 3.52
CA GLU A 20 -7.57 -12.56 4.90
C GLU A 20 -8.94 -13.24 5.02
N PRO A 21 -9.27 -13.81 6.21
CA PRO A 21 -10.59 -14.33 6.47
C PRO A 21 -11.64 -13.21 6.45
N ALA A 22 -12.89 -13.61 6.18
CA ALA A 22 -14.07 -12.75 6.14
C ALA A 22 -14.09 -11.66 7.24
N GLY A 23 -14.21 -10.39 6.85
CA GLY A 23 -14.27 -9.25 7.76
C GLY A 23 -14.13 -7.91 7.05
N GLU A 24 -14.40 -6.82 7.78
CA GLU A 24 -14.05 -5.46 7.37
C GLU A 24 -12.70 -5.10 7.98
N TYR A 25 -11.77 -4.64 7.15
CA TYR A 25 -10.43 -4.26 7.56
C TYR A 25 -10.01 -2.95 6.90
N THR A 26 -9.04 -2.27 7.49
CA THR A 26 -8.44 -1.07 6.89
C THR A 26 -7.19 -1.45 6.13
N ILE A 27 -7.10 -1.04 4.86
CA ILE A 27 -5.89 -1.16 4.05
C ILE A 27 -5.29 0.23 3.89
N TYR A 28 -4.03 0.36 4.26
CA TYR A 28 -3.20 1.53 4.06
C TYR A 28 -2.42 1.37 2.75
N ASN A 29 -2.71 2.22 1.78
CA ASN A 29 -1.92 2.39 0.57
C ASN A 29 -0.71 3.26 0.92
N ILE A 30 0.50 2.72 0.74
CA ILE A 30 1.75 3.40 1.10
C ILE A 30 2.43 3.88 -0.18
N TYR A 31 2.54 5.20 -0.33
CA TYR A 31 3.12 5.85 -1.48
C TYR A 31 4.47 6.47 -1.12
N SER A 32 5.51 6.10 -1.86
CA SER A 32 6.87 6.63 -1.67
C SER A 32 7.22 7.62 -2.79
N PRO A 33 7.86 8.76 -2.48
CA PRO A 33 8.40 9.67 -3.49
C PRO A 33 9.58 9.07 -4.26
N VAL A 34 10.14 7.95 -3.78
CA VAL A 34 11.28 7.28 -4.40
C VAL A 34 10.83 5.95 -5.01
N TYR A 35 11.19 5.73 -6.27
CA TYR A 35 10.88 4.46 -6.95
C TYR A 35 11.85 3.35 -6.48
N VAL A 36 11.49 2.71 -5.37
CA VAL A 36 12.28 1.64 -4.73
C VAL A 36 12.51 0.41 -5.64
N GLN A 37 11.77 0.27 -6.76
CA GLN A 37 11.91 -0.88 -7.66
C GLN A 37 13.15 -0.87 -8.57
N ARG A 38 13.88 0.25 -8.70
CA ARG A 38 15.03 0.32 -9.64
C ARG A 38 16.38 0.54 -9.01
N GLU A 39 16.42 0.96 -7.76
CA GLU A 39 17.68 1.29 -7.12
C GLU A 39 17.79 0.44 -5.84
N ASN A 40 18.92 -0.24 -5.68
CA ASN A 40 19.36 -0.76 -4.39
C ASN A 40 19.62 0.42 -3.44
N LEU A 41 18.58 1.18 -3.13
CA LEU A 41 18.69 2.31 -2.23
C LEU A 41 18.92 1.74 -0.83
N PRO A 42 20.00 2.14 -0.15
CA PRO A 42 20.17 1.84 1.25
C PRO A 42 18.93 2.33 2.00
N VAL A 43 18.36 1.49 2.86
CA VAL A 43 17.20 1.80 3.71
C VAL A 43 17.38 3.15 4.43
N ASN A 44 18.63 3.46 4.76
CA ASN A 44 19.11 4.67 5.43
C ASN A 44 18.90 5.98 4.63
N GLN A 45 18.53 5.90 3.36
CA GLN A 45 18.26 7.06 2.50
C GLN A 45 16.76 7.23 2.20
N ILE A 46 15.91 6.34 2.72
CA ILE A 46 14.46 6.43 2.58
C ILE A 46 13.94 7.20 3.78
N ASP A 47 13.54 8.45 3.55
CA ASP A 47 12.83 9.23 4.56
C ASP A 47 11.36 8.82 4.57
N ILE A 48 10.97 8.09 5.62
CA ILE A 48 9.60 7.57 5.79
C ILE A 48 8.62 8.72 6.07
N GLU A 49 9.08 9.87 6.59
CA GLU A 49 8.21 11.02 6.87
C GLU A 49 7.69 11.67 5.58
N GLU A 50 8.38 11.49 4.45
CA GLU A 50 7.94 11.98 3.15
C GLU A 50 6.88 11.09 2.48
N PHE A 51 6.52 9.96 3.11
CA PHE A 51 5.59 9.01 2.51
C PHE A 51 4.16 9.52 2.62
N GLU A 52 3.38 9.29 1.57
CA GLU A 52 1.94 9.54 1.61
C GLU A 52 1.21 8.24 1.91
N ILE A 53 0.34 8.29 2.92
CA ILE A 53 -0.48 7.14 3.32
C ILE A 53 -1.94 7.49 3.05
N VAL A 54 -2.66 6.53 2.46
CA VAL A 54 -4.12 6.63 2.29
C VAL A 54 -4.76 5.38 2.86
N ASP A 55 -5.65 5.56 3.83
CA ASP A 55 -6.43 4.47 4.41
C ASP A 55 -7.75 4.24 3.63
N ILE A 56 -8.10 2.98 3.43
CA ILE A 56 -9.34 2.57 2.79
C ILE A 56 -9.90 1.36 3.53
N LYS A 57 -11.14 1.48 4.01
CA LYS A 57 -11.88 0.34 4.55
C LYS A 57 -12.36 -0.59 3.43
N VAL A 58 -12.14 -1.88 3.62
CA VAL A 58 -12.50 -2.92 2.67
C VAL A 58 -13.19 -4.06 3.40
N ASP A 59 -14.36 -4.45 2.91
CA ASP A 59 -15.10 -5.61 3.38
C ASP A 59 -14.76 -6.82 2.49
N PHE A 60 -13.97 -7.75 3.04
CA PHE A 60 -13.53 -8.97 2.34
C PHE A 60 -14.65 -9.98 2.14
N THR A 61 -15.82 -9.78 2.75
CA THR A 61 -17.03 -10.59 2.50
C THR A 61 -17.82 -10.09 1.30
N ASN A 62 -17.58 -8.84 0.88
CA ASN A 62 -18.31 -8.19 -0.19
C ASN A 62 -17.43 -7.96 -1.43
N GLN A 63 -17.72 -8.71 -2.50
CA GLN A 63 -17.00 -8.61 -3.78
C GLN A 63 -17.09 -7.21 -4.42
N GLU A 64 -18.19 -6.48 -4.21
CA GLU A 64 -18.31 -5.10 -4.68
C GLU A 64 -17.38 -4.16 -3.90
N SER A 65 -17.24 -4.38 -2.59
CA SER A 65 -16.30 -3.62 -1.75
C SER A 65 -14.85 -3.83 -2.21
N ILE A 66 -14.46 -5.09 -2.46
CA ILE A 66 -13.14 -5.43 -3.01
C ILE A 66 -12.93 -4.76 -4.38
N LYS A 67 -13.91 -4.86 -5.29
CA LYS A 67 -13.81 -4.24 -6.61
C LYS A 67 -13.64 -2.72 -6.50
N ASN A 68 -14.42 -2.08 -5.63
CA ASN A 68 -14.35 -0.64 -5.40
C ASN A 68 -12.99 -0.22 -4.83
N PHE A 69 -12.44 -0.99 -3.89
CA PHE A 69 -11.08 -0.79 -3.40
C PHE A 69 -10.07 -0.84 -4.55
N LEU A 70 -10.06 -1.92 -5.33
CA LEU A 70 -9.10 -2.07 -6.42
C LEU A 70 -9.24 -0.96 -7.47
N ASP A 71 -10.48 -0.54 -7.79
CA ASP A 71 -10.75 0.54 -8.75
C ASP A 71 -10.26 1.90 -8.20
N LYS A 72 -10.55 2.19 -6.93
CA LYS A 72 -10.12 3.43 -6.25
C LYS A 72 -8.60 3.50 -6.15
N THR A 73 -7.96 2.45 -5.62
CA THR A 73 -6.50 2.38 -5.47
C THR A 73 -5.79 2.46 -6.81
N THR A 74 -6.33 1.85 -7.87
CA THR A 74 -5.77 2.00 -9.23
C THR A 74 -5.80 3.45 -9.71
N ARG A 75 -6.95 4.13 -9.56
CA ARG A 75 -7.09 5.55 -9.96
C ARG A 75 -6.16 6.44 -9.15
N GLU A 76 -6.18 6.27 -7.84
CA GLU A 76 -5.35 7.04 -6.90
C GLU A 76 -3.87 6.86 -7.19
N THR A 77 -3.42 5.64 -7.44
CA THR A 77 -2.02 5.36 -7.80
C THR A 77 -1.61 6.10 -9.07
N LEU A 78 -2.45 6.11 -10.11
CA LEU A 78 -2.17 6.88 -11.33
C LEU A 78 -2.09 8.40 -11.05
N GLU A 79 -2.95 8.92 -10.19
CA GLU A 79 -2.93 10.35 -9.79
C GLU A 79 -1.69 10.70 -8.96
N ARG A 80 -1.25 9.77 -8.10
CA ARG A 80 -0.04 9.90 -7.26
C ARG A 80 1.24 9.79 -8.10
N GLU A 81 1.28 8.93 -9.10
CA GLU A 81 2.40 8.81 -10.03
C GLU A 81 2.66 10.12 -10.80
N VAL A 82 1.61 10.86 -11.16
CA VAL A 82 1.74 12.20 -11.78
C VAL A 82 2.40 13.20 -10.83
N LYS A 83 2.26 13.00 -9.51
CA LYS A 83 2.89 13.82 -8.46
C LYS A 83 4.28 13.32 -8.06
N GLY A 84 4.79 12.26 -8.69
CA GLY A 84 6.09 11.67 -8.36
C GLY A 84 6.05 10.63 -7.24
N PHE A 85 4.87 10.19 -6.83
CA PHE A 85 4.69 9.17 -5.80
C PHE A 85 4.35 7.80 -6.40
N TYR A 86 4.93 6.75 -5.85
CA TYR A 86 4.77 5.39 -6.33
C TYR A 86 4.19 4.50 -5.24
N LEU A 87 3.18 3.69 -5.57
CA LEU A 87 2.61 2.72 -4.63
C LEU A 87 3.67 1.68 -4.29
N LEU A 88 4.23 1.79 -3.09
CA LEU A 88 5.30 0.93 -2.59
C LEU A 88 4.74 -0.38 -2.04
N ALA A 89 3.70 -0.27 -1.21
CA ALA A 89 3.12 -1.40 -0.51
C ALA A 89 1.66 -1.14 -0.12
N LEU A 90 0.95 -2.22 0.16
CA LEU A 90 -0.31 -2.22 0.88
C LEU A 90 -0.08 -2.80 2.27
N LEU A 91 -0.65 -2.18 3.30
CA LEU A 91 -0.60 -2.68 4.66
C LEU A 91 -2.01 -2.85 5.19
N LEU A 92 -2.37 -4.08 5.50
CA LEU A 92 -3.65 -4.41 6.11
C LEU A 92 -3.53 -4.35 7.62
N ASP A 93 -4.47 -3.67 8.26
CA ASP A 93 -4.64 -3.67 9.71
C ASP A 93 -5.76 -4.61 10.13
N LYS A 94 -5.39 -5.56 10.97
CA LYS A 94 -6.26 -6.57 11.55
C LYS A 94 -6.21 -6.44 13.07
N ASP A 95 -6.90 -5.43 13.58
CA ASP A 95 -7.02 -5.17 15.02
C ASP A 95 -5.65 -5.13 15.74
N GLY A 96 -4.65 -4.48 15.12
CA GLY A 96 -3.29 -4.37 15.66
C GLY A 96 -2.30 -5.42 15.14
N GLU A 97 -2.75 -6.41 14.36
CA GLU A 97 -1.86 -7.24 13.54
C GLU A 97 -1.73 -6.67 12.12
N TYR A 98 -0.49 -6.42 11.67
CA TYR A 98 -0.24 -5.80 10.37
C TYR A 98 0.31 -6.78 9.34
N ILE A 99 -0.37 -6.86 8.20
CA ILE A 99 0.04 -7.68 7.05
C ILE A 99 0.49 -6.76 5.93
N LEU A 100 1.79 -6.81 5.62
CA LEU A 100 2.41 -6.01 4.57
C LEU A 100 2.47 -6.80 3.26
N SER A 101 2.03 -6.18 2.17
CA SER A 101 2.19 -6.65 0.81
C SER A 101 2.98 -5.65 -0.04
N SER A 102 4.15 -6.06 -0.49
CA SER A 102 5.01 -5.31 -1.42
C SER A 102 5.44 -6.20 -2.59
N GLU A 103 5.82 -5.60 -3.73
CA GLU A 103 6.33 -6.37 -4.87
C GLU A 103 7.76 -6.86 -4.63
N ASN A 104 8.59 -6.03 -3.98
CA ASN A 104 9.96 -6.37 -3.59
C ASN A 104 10.06 -6.68 -2.09
N PRO A 105 10.99 -7.56 -1.69
CA PRO A 105 11.35 -7.73 -0.29
C PRO A 105 11.72 -6.37 0.32
N MET A 106 11.14 -6.07 1.46
CA MET A 106 11.39 -4.85 2.20
C MET A 106 12.32 -5.18 3.37
N ALA A 107 13.25 -4.28 3.69
CA ALA A 107 14.04 -4.42 4.91
C ALA A 107 13.13 -4.30 6.13
N GLU A 108 13.41 -5.10 7.17
CA GLU A 108 12.59 -5.13 8.39
C GLU A 108 12.50 -3.75 9.05
N GLU A 109 13.60 -2.99 9.05
CA GLU A 109 13.65 -1.62 9.59
C GLU A 109 12.64 -0.68 8.91
N LEU A 110 12.51 -0.76 7.58
CA LEU A 110 11.54 0.04 6.82
C LEU A 110 10.12 -0.42 7.12
N ARG A 111 9.90 -1.74 7.22
CA ARG A 111 8.59 -2.30 7.59
C ARG A 111 8.15 -1.83 8.98
N GLU A 112 9.03 -1.93 9.97
CA GLU A 112 8.75 -1.44 11.33
C GLU A 112 8.49 0.07 11.35
N GLY A 113 9.26 0.84 10.58
CA GLY A 113 9.05 2.28 10.44
C GLY A 113 7.68 2.63 9.86
N LEU A 114 7.24 1.91 8.82
CA LEU A 114 5.91 2.09 8.23
C LEU A 114 4.78 1.75 9.21
N VAL A 115 4.92 0.66 9.98
CA VAL A 115 3.95 0.29 11.01
C VAL A 115 3.84 1.40 12.06
N ARG A 116 4.97 1.90 12.57
CA ARG A 116 4.98 2.97 13.57
C ARG A 116 4.37 4.27 13.05
N LEU A 117 4.64 4.62 11.79
CA LEU A 117 4.02 5.80 11.15
C LEU A 117 2.50 5.63 11.05
N ILE A 118 2.01 4.43 10.73
CA ILE A 118 0.57 4.16 10.67
C ILE A 118 -0.06 4.20 12.06
N GLU A 119 0.63 3.67 13.08
CA GLU A 119 0.18 3.76 14.47
C GLU A 119 0.10 5.21 14.94
N SER A 120 1.10 6.04 14.65
CA SER A 120 1.05 7.47 15.02
C SER A 120 -0.10 8.21 14.33
N LEU A 121 -0.39 7.88 13.07
CA LEU A 121 -1.52 8.48 12.34
C LEU A 121 -2.90 8.09 12.90
N LYS A 122 -3.00 6.99 13.66
CA LYS A 122 -4.25 6.60 14.34
C LYS A 122 -4.45 7.33 15.67
N GLU A 123 -3.38 7.81 16.28
CA GLU A 123 -3.41 8.50 17.58
C GLU A 123 -3.66 10.01 17.46
N GLU A 124 -3.54 10.59 16.26
CA GLU A 124 -3.92 11.98 15.92
C GLU A 124 -5.41 12.14 15.61
#